data_AF-A0A2V5MTQ8-F1
#
_entry.id   AF-A0A2V5MTQ8-F1
#
_cell.length_a   1.000
_cell.length_b   1.000
_cell.length_c   1.000
_cell.angle_alpha   90.00
_cell.angle_beta   90.00
_cell.angle_gamma   90.00
#
_symmetry.space_group_name_H-M   'P 1'
#
loop_
_entity.id
_entity.type
_entity.pdbx_description
1 polymer ?
#
loop_
_entity_poly.entity_id
_entity_poly.type
_entity_poly.pdbx_seq_one_letter_code
_entity_poly.pdbx_strand_id
1 'polypeptide(L)'
;MKIITDERCASYSSPGHPERPTRIVKTLEKLRSQQEISITWMEPLAVDEAILERAHSKHHIARIKQAQSDFDGDTPAHRDIFDHARRSVGGALQALQSARKGDPVFSLLRPPGHHAMRERAMGFCYLNSIAIAALEALSTGTANLAVYDFDVHHGNGTEAILLNHPHCAYFSIHQHPCYPGTGTSNVGNNCFNY
;
A
#
# COMPACT_ATOMS: atom_id res chain seq x y z
N MET A 1 -15.21 -8.76 12.21
CA MET A 1 -14.01 -8.21 11.51
C MET A 1 -14.44 -7.05 10.64
N LYS A 2 -13.64 -6.00 10.52
CA LYS A 2 -13.92 -4.88 9.62
C LYS A 2 -13.18 -5.06 8.30
N ILE A 3 -13.86 -4.86 7.17
CA ILE A 3 -13.23 -4.92 5.85
C ILE A 3 -13.47 -3.61 5.13
N ILE A 4 -12.38 -2.99 4.67
CA ILE A 4 -12.42 -1.75 3.90
C ILE A 4 -12.25 -2.10 2.43
N THR A 5 -13.16 -1.65 1.60
CA THR A 5 -13.12 -1.87 0.15
C THR A 5 -13.82 -0.72 -0.56
N ASP A 6 -13.59 -0.60 -1.86
CA ASP A 6 -14.26 0.36 -2.73
C ASP A 6 -14.41 -0.30 -4.11
N GLU A 7 -15.63 -0.38 -4.65
CA GLU A 7 -15.88 -1.04 -5.94
C GLU A 7 -15.12 -0.39 -7.11
N ARG A 8 -14.79 0.90 -7.00
CA ARG A 8 -14.00 1.63 -8.01
C ARG A 8 -12.59 1.09 -8.13
N CYS A 9 -12.09 0.33 -7.15
CA CYS A 9 -10.81 -0.33 -7.30
C CYS A 9 -10.81 -1.37 -8.45
N ALA A 10 -11.96 -1.75 -9.01
CA ALA A 10 -12.08 -2.65 -10.15
C ALA A 10 -12.10 -1.96 -11.53
N SER A 11 -12.06 -0.62 -11.62
CA SER A 11 -12.31 0.09 -12.89
C SER A 11 -11.09 0.34 -13.78
N TYR A 12 -9.88 -0.04 -13.35
CA TYR A 12 -8.66 0.10 -14.16
C TYR A 12 -7.98 -1.25 -14.40
N SER A 13 -7.50 -1.47 -15.62
CA SER A 13 -6.76 -2.67 -16.02
C SER A 13 -6.09 -2.49 -17.38
N SER A 14 -5.09 -3.32 -17.66
CA SER A 14 -4.56 -3.55 -19.02
C SER A 14 -4.70 -5.04 -19.36
N PRO A 15 -5.02 -5.40 -20.61
CA PRO A 15 -5.04 -6.80 -21.05
C PRO A 15 -3.72 -7.50 -20.74
N GLY A 16 -3.79 -8.71 -20.17
CA GLY A 16 -2.62 -9.51 -19.82
C GLY A 16 -1.88 -9.09 -18.53
N HIS A 17 -2.17 -7.93 -17.96
CA HIS A 17 -1.49 -7.46 -16.75
C HIS A 17 -1.90 -8.28 -15.50
N PRO A 18 -0.95 -8.71 -14.64
CA PRO A 18 -1.28 -9.56 -13.48
C PRO A 18 -1.98 -8.80 -12.36
N GLU A 19 -1.64 -7.52 -12.16
CA GLU A 19 -2.39 -6.62 -11.26
C GLU A 19 -3.68 -6.20 -11.97
N ARG A 20 -4.80 -6.84 -11.61
CA ARG A 20 -6.07 -6.75 -12.34
C ARG A 20 -7.30 -6.85 -11.44
N PRO A 21 -8.48 -6.36 -11.88
CA PRO A 21 -9.70 -6.32 -11.08
C PRO A 21 -10.12 -7.64 -10.42
N THR A 22 -9.89 -8.78 -11.09
CA THR A 22 -10.29 -10.10 -10.56
C THR A 22 -9.61 -10.46 -9.22
N ARG A 23 -8.46 -9.82 -8.88
CA ARG A 23 -7.79 -9.99 -7.58
C ARG A 23 -8.68 -9.53 -6.42
N ILE A 24 -9.51 -8.51 -6.64
CA ILE A 24 -10.43 -7.98 -5.64
C ILE A 24 -11.84 -8.57 -5.82
N VAL A 25 -12.37 -8.59 -7.05
CA VAL A 25 -13.76 -9.03 -7.30
C VAL A 25 -14.02 -10.44 -6.78
N LYS A 26 -13.15 -11.41 -7.09
CA LYS A 26 -13.32 -12.80 -6.62
C LYS A 26 -13.17 -12.93 -5.10
N THR A 27 -12.30 -12.13 -4.51
CA THR A 27 -12.10 -12.09 -3.05
C THR A 27 -13.35 -11.53 -2.37
N LEU A 28 -13.95 -10.46 -2.92
CA LEU A 28 -15.21 -9.89 -2.42
C LEU A 28 -16.38 -10.86 -2.57
N GLU A 29 -16.50 -11.57 -3.70
CA GLU A 29 -17.52 -12.61 -3.90
C GLU A 29 -17.44 -13.67 -2.79
N LYS A 30 -16.24 -14.20 -2.53
CA LYS A 30 -16.01 -15.20 -1.48
C LYS A 30 -16.32 -14.66 -0.08
N LEU A 31 -15.88 -13.44 0.23
CA LEU A 31 -16.11 -12.80 1.53
C LEU A 31 -17.58 -12.46 1.77
N ARG A 32 -18.33 -12.11 0.71
CA ARG A 32 -19.77 -11.83 0.78
C ARG A 32 -20.60 -13.11 0.85
N SER A 33 -20.14 -14.23 0.28
CA SER A 33 -20.87 -15.49 0.28
C SER A 33 -20.68 -16.33 1.54
N GLN A 34 -19.56 -16.17 2.24
CA GLN A 34 -19.28 -16.93 3.47
C GLN A 34 -20.12 -16.43 4.66
N GLN A 35 -20.31 -17.28 5.66
CA GLN A 35 -21.08 -16.98 6.89
C GLN A 35 -20.32 -17.29 8.19
N GLU A 36 -19.07 -17.75 8.09
CA GLU A 36 -18.22 -18.16 9.21
C GLU A 36 -17.75 -16.96 10.05
N ILE A 37 -17.48 -15.83 9.40
CA ILE A 37 -17.05 -14.59 10.04
C ILE A 37 -18.04 -13.46 9.79
N SER A 38 -18.40 -12.75 10.87
CA SER A 38 -19.18 -11.51 10.75
C SER A 38 -18.29 -10.38 10.21
N ILE A 39 -18.72 -9.77 9.10
CA ILE A 39 -17.99 -8.71 8.40
C ILE A 39 -18.79 -7.40 8.49
N THR A 40 -18.13 -6.35 8.96
CA THR A 40 -18.60 -4.97 8.81
C THR A 40 -17.86 -4.33 7.65
N TRP A 41 -18.59 -3.88 6.63
CA TRP A 41 -18.04 -3.23 5.45
C TRP A 41 -17.82 -1.74 5.70
N MET A 42 -16.68 -1.21 5.26
CA MET A 42 -16.31 0.20 5.38
C MET A 42 -15.75 0.72 4.06
N GLU A 43 -15.85 2.02 3.85
CA GLU A 43 -15.25 2.72 2.73
C GLU A 43 -13.90 3.34 3.15
N PRO A 44 -12.96 3.56 2.20
CA PRO A 44 -11.73 4.27 2.48
C PRO A 44 -11.98 5.74 2.85
N LEU A 45 -11.10 6.31 3.68
CA LEU A 45 -11.14 7.74 3.98
C LEU A 45 -10.83 8.59 2.75
N ALA A 46 -11.41 9.79 2.69
CA ALA A 46 -10.88 10.84 1.83
C ALA A 46 -9.47 11.23 2.32
N VAL A 47 -8.55 11.41 1.37
CA VAL A 47 -7.14 11.73 1.67
C VAL A 47 -6.76 13.02 0.98
N ASP A 48 -6.29 13.98 1.77
CA ASP A 48 -5.71 15.22 1.28
C ASP A 48 -4.27 14.98 0.79
N GLU A 49 -3.84 15.75 -0.21
CA GLU A 49 -2.48 15.59 -0.79
C GLU A 49 -1.37 15.81 0.25
N ALA A 50 -1.58 16.67 1.25
CA ALA A 50 -0.64 16.88 2.33
C ALA A 50 -0.31 15.60 3.12
N ILE A 51 -1.24 14.65 3.20
CA ILE A 51 -1.00 13.34 3.84
C ILE A 51 -0.08 12.47 2.97
N LEU A 52 -0.18 12.57 1.64
CA LEU A 52 0.67 11.82 0.71
C LEU A 52 2.13 12.27 0.81
N GLU A 53 2.37 13.54 1.13
CA GLU A 53 3.71 14.14 1.28
C GLU A 53 4.53 13.54 2.43
N ARG A 54 3.88 12.79 3.34
CA ARG A 54 4.58 12.04 4.39
C ARG A 54 5.58 11.06 3.80
N ALA A 55 5.18 10.32 2.77
CA ALA A 55 6.01 9.29 2.15
C ALA A 55 6.63 9.72 0.82
N HIS A 56 5.96 10.62 0.09
CA HIS A 56 6.32 10.99 -1.28
C HIS A 56 6.68 12.46 -1.41
N SER A 57 7.45 12.80 -2.43
CA SER A 57 7.64 14.21 -2.76
C SER A 57 6.45 14.79 -3.50
N LYS A 58 6.32 16.11 -3.47
CA LYS A 58 5.37 16.85 -4.31
C LYS A 58 5.58 16.58 -5.79
N HIS A 59 6.84 16.38 -6.21
CA HIS A 59 7.19 16.06 -7.59
C HIS A 59 6.64 14.70 -8.00
N HIS A 60 6.82 13.67 -7.16
CA HIS A 60 6.27 12.32 -7.42
C HIS A 60 4.74 12.33 -7.47
N ILE A 61 4.10 13.00 -6.52
CA ILE A 61 2.63 13.17 -6.49
C ILE A 61 2.14 13.83 -7.79
N ALA A 62 2.79 14.94 -8.21
CA ALA A 62 2.45 15.62 -9.46
C ALA A 62 2.67 14.72 -10.69
N ARG A 63 3.77 13.94 -10.71
CA ARG A 63 4.08 12.99 -11.79
C ARG A 63 2.98 11.94 -11.94
N ILE A 64 2.43 11.41 -10.84
CA ILE A 64 1.33 10.44 -10.91
C ILE A 64 0.05 11.08 -11.44
N LYS A 65 -0.28 12.29 -10.96
CA LYS A 65 -1.47 13.04 -11.39
C LYS A 65 -1.47 13.35 -12.88
N GLN A 66 -0.29 13.60 -13.45
CA GLN A 66 -0.11 14.07 -14.82
C GLN A 66 0.47 12.98 -15.73
N ALA A 67 0.45 11.71 -15.32
CA ALA A 67 1.07 10.63 -16.06
C ALA A 67 0.43 10.47 -17.45
N GLN A 68 1.24 10.63 -18.50
CA GLN A 68 0.85 10.45 -19.90
C GLN A 68 1.46 9.19 -20.54
N SER A 69 2.39 8.55 -19.83
CA SER A 69 3.08 7.34 -20.26
C SER A 69 3.43 6.50 -19.05
N ASP A 70 3.60 5.20 -19.27
CA ASP A 70 3.91 4.22 -18.24
C ASP A 70 5.17 4.60 -17.44
N PHE A 71 5.19 4.28 -16.15
CA PHE A 71 6.26 4.69 -15.25
C PHE A 71 7.53 3.84 -15.45
N ASP A 72 7.32 2.58 -15.82
CA ASP A 72 8.30 1.59 -16.27
C ASP A 72 7.58 0.46 -17.03
N GLY A 73 8.27 -0.66 -17.30
CA GLY A 73 7.73 -1.76 -18.10
C GLY A 73 6.60 -2.55 -17.45
N ASP A 74 6.34 -2.35 -16.15
CA ASP A 74 5.34 -3.10 -15.41
C ASP A 74 4.34 -2.21 -14.64
N THR A 75 4.51 -0.89 -14.64
CA THR A 75 3.67 0.04 -13.90
C THR A 75 2.97 1.01 -14.86
N PRO A 76 1.77 0.67 -15.38
CA PRO A 76 1.12 1.45 -16.44
C PRO A 76 0.53 2.78 -15.96
N ALA A 77 0.51 3.79 -16.83
CA ALA A 77 -0.19 5.04 -16.57
C ALA A 77 -1.68 4.92 -16.91
N HIS A 78 -2.41 4.17 -16.09
CA HIS A 78 -3.87 4.08 -16.24
C HIS A 78 -4.54 5.45 -16.03
N ARG A 79 -5.66 5.66 -16.74
CA ARG A 79 -6.54 6.79 -16.48
C ARG A 79 -7.01 6.77 -15.02
N ASP A 80 -7.01 7.93 -14.38
CA ASP A 80 -7.47 8.14 -12.99
C ASP A 80 -6.67 7.31 -11.94
N ILE A 81 -5.49 6.80 -12.29
CA ILE A 81 -4.67 5.95 -11.40
C ILE A 81 -4.28 6.66 -10.09
N PHE A 82 -4.10 7.98 -10.14
CA PHE A 82 -3.86 8.79 -8.96
C PHE A 82 -5.00 8.67 -7.94
N ASP A 83 -6.25 8.78 -8.39
CA ASP A 83 -7.41 8.69 -7.50
C ASP A 83 -7.57 7.28 -6.94
N HIS A 84 -7.30 6.24 -7.75
CA HIS A 84 -7.28 4.86 -7.27
C HIS A 84 -6.19 4.62 -6.21
N ALA A 85 -4.97 5.10 -6.45
CA ALA A 85 -3.88 5.02 -5.48
C ALA A 85 -4.24 5.78 -4.19
N ARG A 86 -4.85 6.97 -4.31
CA ARG A 86 -5.30 7.78 -3.16
C ARG A 86 -6.39 7.06 -2.34
N ARG A 87 -7.28 6.30 -2.97
CA ARG A 87 -8.24 5.42 -2.26
C ARG A 87 -7.54 4.32 -1.49
N SER A 88 -6.52 3.68 -2.07
CA SER A 88 -5.70 2.66 -1.39
C SER A 88 -5.06 3.23 -0.12
N VAL A 89 -4.53 4.45 -0.18
CA VAL A 89 -4.06 5.19 1.00
C VAL A 89 -5.19 5.43 2.00
N GLY A 90 -6.37 5.86 1.54
CA GLY A 90 -7.55 6.07 2.38
C GLY A 90 -8.00 4.82 3.13
N GLY A 91 -7.87 3.64 2.52
CA GLY A 91 -8.14 2.38 3.20
C GLY A 91 -7.11 2.02 4.26
N ALA A 92 -5.82 2.26 4.00
CA ALA A 92 -4.79 2.09 5.01
C ALA A 92 -4.99 3.03 6.22
N LEU A 93 -5.42 4.27 5.98
CA LEU A 93 -5.73 5.24 7.05
C LEU A 93 -7.02 4.86 7.81
N GLN A 94 -8.06 4.39 7.13
CA GLN A 94 -9.27 3.86 7.78
C GLN A 94 -8.95 2.63 8.64
N ALA A 95 -8.03 1.78 8.17
CA ALA A 95 -7.53 0.63 8.92
C ALA A 95 -6.78 1.08 10.18
N LEU A 96 -5.90 2.08 10.07
CA LEU A 96 -5.21 2.67 11.22
C LEU A 96 -6.20 3.19 12.27
N GLN A 97 -7.23 3.94 11.86
CA GLN A 97 -8.25 4.45 12.79
C GLN A 97 -9.02 3.32 13.50
N SER A 98 -9.30 2.22 12.79
CA SER A 98 -10.00 1.06 13.36
C SER A 98 -9.10 0.28 14.33
N ALA A 99 -7.84 0.06 13.95
CA ALA A 99 -6.86 -0.64 14.78
C ALA A 99 -6.60 0.11 16.10
N ARG A 100 -6.59 1.45 16.09
CA ARG A 100 -6.49 2.27 17.32
C ARG A 100 -7.63 2.08 18.31
N LYS A 101 -8.79 1.65 17.84
CA LYS A 101 -9.96 1.30 18.68
C LYS A 101 -9.92 -0.15 19.16
N GLY A 102 -8.88 -0.90 18.80
CA GLY A 102 -8.76 -2.33 19.10
C GLY A 102 -9.51 -3.24 18.14
N ASP A 103 -9.99 -2.72 17.00
CA ASP A 103 -10.78 -3.50 16.05
C ASP A 103 -9.88 -4.25 15.03
N PRO A 104 -10.07 -5.57 14.85
CA PRO A 104 -9.47 -6.29 13.74
C PRO A 104 -10.01 -5.78 12.40
N VAL A 105 -9.10 -5.36 11.52
CA VAL A 105 -9.44 -4.69 10.27
C VAL A 105 -8.55 -5.15 9.12
N PHE A 106 -9.12 -5.20 7.91
CA PHE A 106 -8.40 -5.53 6.69
C PHE A 106 -8.77 -4.55 5.57
N SER A 107 -7.78 -3.99 4.89
CA SER A 107 -7.97 -3.11 3.74
C SER A 107 -7.78 -3.90 2.45
N LEU A 108 -8.88 -4.20 1.76
CA LEU A 108 -8.91 -4.93 0.50
C LEU A 108 -9.01 -3.93 -0.66
N LEU A 109 -7.90 -3.30 -1.01
CA LEU A 109 -7.85 -2.28 -2.05
C LEU A 109 -6.72 -2.53 -3.04
N ARG A 110 -6.87 -1.93 -4.22
CA ARG A 110 -5.85 -1.82 -5.26
C ARG A 110 -5.82 -0.39 -5.80
N PRO A 111 -4.67 0.15 -6.25
CA PRO A 111 -3.39 -0.54 -6.47
C PRO A 111 -2.62 -0.87 -5.18
N PRO A 112 -1.64 -1.79 -5.24
CA PRO A 112 -0.72 -2.06 -4.13
C PRO A 112 0.21 -0.87 -3.87
N GLY A 113 1.06 -0.96 -2.84
CA GLY A 113 1.88 0.18 -2.40
C GLY A 113 3.35 -0.10 -2.05
N HIS A 114 3.74 -1.31 -1.66
CA HIS A 114 5.03 -1.53 -0.98
C HIS A 114 6.30 -1.31 -1.84
N HIS A 115 6.18 -1.30 -3.16
CA HIS A 115 7.29 -0.97 -4.07
C HIS A 115 7.41 0.52 -4.38
N ALA A 116 6.37 1.32 -4.11
CA ALA A 116 6.42 2.76 -4.39
C ALA A 116 7.44 3.43 -3.46
N MET A 117 8.50 3.98 -4.07
CA MET A 117 9.54 4.73 -3.39
C MET A 117 9.15 6.22 -3.33
N ARG A 118 9.90 7.01 -2.54
CA ARG A 118 9.65 8.45 -2.36
C ARG A 118 9.50 9.26 -3.67
N GLU A 119 10.25 8.87 -4.70
CA GLU A 119 10.34 9.57 -5.99
C GLU A 119 9.98 8.68 -7.19
N ARG A 120 9.51 7.44 -6.96
CA ARG A 120 9.37 6.44 -8.02
C ARG A 120 8.19 5.50 -7.79
N ALA A 121 7.29 5.46 -8.78
CA ALA A 121 6.32 4.38 -8.96
C ALA A 121 7.02 3.22 -9.69
N MET A 122 6.78 2.00 -9.23
CA MET A 122 7.34 0.75 -9.79
C MET A 122 6.63 -0.46 -9.20
N GLY A 123 6.73 -1.64 -9.82
CA GLY A 123 6.18 -2.89 -9.30
C GLY A 123 4.68 -2.79 -9.03
N PHE A 124 3.92 -2.20 -9.96
CA PHE A 124 2.48 -1.95 -9.86
C PHE A 124 2.08 -0.89 -8.81
N CYS A 125 3.03 -0.31 -8.08
CA CYS A 125 2.78 0.56 -6.94
C CYS A 125 3.02 2.02 -7.30
N TYR A 126 2.03 2.89 -7.00
CA TYR A 126 2.10 4.33 -7.29
C TYR A 126 2.32 5.15 -6.03
N LEU A 127 1.53 4.89 -4.99
CA LEU A 127 1.65 5.48 -3.66
C LEU A 127 1.81 4.39 -2.62
N ASN A 128 2.80 4.55 -1.74
CA ASN A 128 3.04 3.63 -0.65
C ASN A 128 2.04 3.84 0.50
N SER A 129 0.90 3.15 0.43
CA SER A 129 -0.18 3.25 1.43
C SER A 129 0.26 2.82 2.83
N ILE A 130 1.13 1.82 2.93
CA ILE A 130 1.66 1.30 4.20
C ILE A 130 2.59 2.30 4.86
N ALA A 131 3.56 2.84 4.12
CA ALA A 131 4.48 3.84 4.64
C ALA A 131 3.75 5.13 5.06
N ILE A 132 2.76 5.59 4.28
CA ILE A 132 1.93 6.74 4.67
C ILE A 132 1.19 6.47 5.98
N ALA A 133 0.53 5.32 6.12
CA ALA A 133 -0.19 4.97 7.33
C ALA A 133 0.75 4.82 8.55
N ALA A 134 1.94 4.25 8.36
CA ALA A 134 2.95 4.14 9.41
C ALA A 134 3.42 5.52 9.90
N LEU A 135 3.77 6.42 8.97
CA LEU A 135 4.21 7.78 9.30
C LEU A 135 3.09 8.62 9.91
N GLU A 136 1.85 8.47 9.42
CA GLU A 136 0.68 9.08 10.05
C GLU A 136 0.53 8.59 11.50
N ALA A 137 0.61 7.28 11.73
CA ALA A 137 0.47 6.69 13.05
C ALA A 137 1.50 7.24 14.03
N LEU A 138 2.78 7.25 13.65
CA LEU A 138 3.88 7.77 14.46
C LEU A 138 3.68 9.26 14.77
N SER A 139 3.33 10.07 13.76
CA SER A 139 3.13 11.51 13.95
C SER A 139 1.92 11.86 14.83
N THR A 140 0.97 10.94 14.97
CA THR A 140 -0.27 11.14 15.75
C THR A 140 -0.27 10.32 17.05
N GLY A 141 0.91 9.98 17.57
CA GLY A 141 1.09 9.48 18.94
C GLY A 141 1.25 7.97 19.10
N THR A 142 1.40 7.21 18.02
CA THR A 142 1.80 5.80 18.14
C THR A 142 3.25 5.71 18.61
N ALA A 143 3.47 5.17 19.81
CA ALA A 143 4.79 5.16 20.46
C ALA A 143 5.81 4.20 19.81
N ASN A 144 5.36 3.04 19.32
CA ASN A 144 6.17 2.09 18.57
C ASN A 144 5.29 1.41 17.51
N LEU A 145 5.85 1.19 16.32
CA LEU A 145 5.16 0.59 15.20
C LEU A 145 6.06 -0.44 14.52
N ALA A 146 5.47 -1.55 14.07
CA ALA A 146 6.14 -2.50 13.19
C ALA A 146 5.33 -2.69 11.91
N VAL A 147 6.02 -2.70 10.77
CA VAL A 147 5.49 -3.17 9.49
C VAL A 147 6.05 -4.56 9.26
N TYR A 148 5.17 -5.53 9.07
CA TYR A 148 5.52 -6.89 8.70
C TYR A 148 5.02 -7.17 7.28
N ASP A 149 5.95 -7.25 6.34
CA ASP A 149 5.70 -7.47 4.92
C ASP A 149 5.98 -8.93 4.57
N PHE A 150 4.91 -9.64 4.24
CA PHE A 150 4.93 -11.05 3.85
C PHE A 150 4.58 -11.25 2.37
N ASP A 151 4.57 -10.18 1.57
CA ASP A 151 4.54 -10.34 0.11
C ASP A 151 5.78 -11.12 -0.33
N VAL A 152 5.63 -11.94 -1.38
CA VAL A 152 6.73 -12.76 -1.89
C VAL A 152 7.88 -11.90 -2.43
N HIS A 153 7.63 -10.65 -2.81
CA HIS A 153 8.63 -9.69 -3.24
C HIS A 153 9.05 -8.78 -2.08
N HIS A 154 10.33 -8.41 -2.04
CA HIS A 154 10.81 -7.42 -1.08
C HIS A 154 10.10 -6.06 -1.28
N GLY A 155 9.51 -5.53 -0.21
CA GLY A 155 8.87 -4.20 -0.18
C GLY A 155 9.87 -3.05 -0.15
N ASN A 156 10.73 -2.97 -1.16
CA ASN A 156 11.84 -2.01 -1.27
C ASN A 156 11.43 -0.53 -1.12
N GLY A 157 10.20 -0.17 -1.51
CA GLY A 157 9.70 1.18 -1.33
C GLY A 157 9.40 1.49 0.13
N THR A 158 8.75 0.55 0.82
CA THR A 158 8.44 0.67 2.25
C THR A 158 9.70 0.71 3.09
N GLU A 159 10.66 -0.18 2.80
CA GLU A 159 11.99 -0.15 3.43
C GLU A 159 12.64 1.22 3.26
N ALA A 160 12.79 1.69 2.01
CA ALA A 160 13.49 2.94 1.73
C ALA A 160 12.86 4.16 2.41
N ILE A 161 11.53 4.19 2.56
CA ILE A 161 10.81 5.30 3.19
C ILE A 161 10.90 5.24 4.73
N LEU A 162 10.91 4.05 5.32
CA LEU A 162 10.91 3.86 6.77
C LEU A 162 12.31 3.67 7.38
N LEU A 163 13.34 3.51 6.54
CA LEU A 163 14.72 3.36 6.97
C LEU A 163 15.14 4.50 7.90
N ASN A 164 15.72 4.13 9.04
CA ASN A 164 16.16 5.03 10.10
C ASN A 164 15.05 5.89 10.74
N HIS A 165 13.77 5.62 10.47
CA HIS A 165 12.69 6.30 11.17
C HIS A 165 12.62 5.79 12.62
N PRO A 166 12.75 6.66 13.64
CA PRO A 166 12.70 6.23 15.03
C PRO A 166 11.35 5.61 15.35
N HIS A 167 11.34 4.68 16.31
CA HIS A 167 10.14 3.98 16.77
C HIS A 167 9.40 3.13 15.72
N CYS A 168 10.01 2.89 14.56
CA CYS A 168 9.46 2.08 13.49
C CYS A 168 10.40 0.92 13.17
N ALA A 169 9.89 -0.30 13.14
CA ALA A 169 10.61 -1.47 12.61
C ALA A 169 9.93 -1.96 11.33
N TYR A 170 10.72 -2.31 10.31
CA TYR A 170 10.28 -2.96 9.09
C TYR A 170 10.86 -4.36 9.04
N PHE A 171 10.00 -5.34 8.80
CA PHE A 171 10.37 -6.73 8.61
C PHE A 171 9.84 -7.19 7.27
N SER A 172 10.70 -7.76 6.43
CA SER A 172 10.28 -8.39 5.18
C SER A 172 10.73 -9.85 5.18
N ILE A 173 9.81 -10.74 4.81
CA ILE A 173 10.15 -12.12 4.45
C ILE A 173 9.79 -12.29 2.99
N HIS A 174 10.79 -12.54 2.15
CA HIS A 174 10.60 -12.56 0.70
C HIS A 174 11.47 -13.60 0.00
N GLN A 175 11.06 -13.98 -1.20
CA GLN A 175 11.84 -14.91 -2.01
C GLN A 175 13.08 -14.22 -2.57
N HIS A 176 14.24 -14.86 -2.44
CA HIS A 176 15.47 -14.45 -3.12
C HIS A 176 16.21 -15.67 -3.72
N PRO A 177 16.66 -15.62 -4.99
CA PRO A 177 16.54 -14.53 -5.96
C PRO A 177 15.11 -14.38 -6.52
N CYS A 178 14.61 -13.13 -6.58
CA CYS A 178 13.33 -12.74 -7.20
C CYS A 178 13.33 -11.22 -7.48
N TYR A 179 12.37 -10.72 -8.25
CA TYR A 179 12.09 -9.27 -8.30
C TYR A 179 11.80 -8.76 -6.88
N PRO A 180 12.24 -7.54 -6.47
CA PRO A 180 12.98 -6.52 -7.24
C PRO A 180 14.51 -6.64 -7.17
N GLY A 181 15.05 -7.76 -6.66
CA GLY A 181 16.50 -7.97 -6.52
C GLY A 181 17.16 -7.21 -5.36
N THR A 182 16.36 -6.69 -4.42
CA THR A 182 16.83 -6.02 -3.19
C THR A 182 16.43 -6.83 -1.94
N GLY A 183 16.73 -6.34 -0.75
CA GLY A 183 16.39 -7.04 0.50
C GLY A 183 17.38 -8.15 0.89
N THR A 184 18.60 -8.14 0.35
CA THR A 184 19.60 -9.21 0.56
C THR A 184 20.29 -9.17 1.93
N SER A 185 20.09 -8.10 2.70
CA SER A 185 20.66 -7.92 4.03
C SER A 185 19.83 -6.92 4.83
N ASN A 186 19.95 -6.97 6.16
CA ASN A 186 19.38 -5.95 7.04
C ASN A 186 20.06 -4.61 6.79
N VAL A 187 19.29 -3.52 6.85
CA VAL A 187 19.80 -2.15 6.66
C VAL A 187 19.33 -1.23 7.79
N GLY A 188 20.24 -0.36 8.24
CA GLY A 188 20.02 0.45 9.44
C GLY A 188 19.83 -0.41 10.69
N ASN A 189 19.22 0.19 11.72
CA ASN A 189 18.91 -0.51 12.98
C ASN A 189 17.45 -0.97 13.05
N ASN A 190 16.70 -0.84 11.95
CA ASN A 190 15.25 -0.97 11.98
C ASN A 190 14.62 -1.69 10.78
N CYS A 191 15.38 -2.01 9.73
CA CYS A 191 14.89 -2.79 8.59
C CYS A 191 15.56 -4.16 8.56
N PHE A 192 14.75 -5.22 8.69
CA PHE A 192 15.18 -6.59 8.80
C PHE A 192 14.60 -7.42 7.64
N ASN A 193 15.47 -8.09 6.90
CA ASN A 193 15.15 -8.81 5.68
C ASN A 193 15.53 -10.29 5.84
N TYR A 194 14.58 -11.17 5.51
CA TYR A 194 14.67 -12.62 5.67
C TYR A 194 14.23 -13.38 4.42
#